data_AF-A0A8F1WK94-F1
#
_entry.id   AF-A0A8F1WK94-F1
#
_cell.length_a   1.000
_cell.length_b   1.000
_cell.length_c   1.000
_cell.angle_alpha   90.00
_cell.angle_beta   90.00
_cell.angle_gamma   90.00
#
_symmetry.space_group_name_H-M   'P 1'
#
loop_
_entity.id
_entity.type
_entity.pdbx_description
1 polymer ?
#
loop_
_entity_poly.entity_id
_entity_poly.type
_entity_poly.pdbx_seq_one_letter_code
_entity_poly.pdbx_strand_id
1 'polypeptide(L)' 'MKIKALFVKDGDWWVAWTDDVPGAMTQGQTIEEARENLIDAIMEMQKPYSIETLPKREVILEEIEV' A
#
# COMPACT_ATOMS: atom_id res chain seq x y z
N MET A 1 14.46 -1.01 4.52
CA MET A 1 14.36 -1.99 3.42
C MET A 1 14.77 -1.33 2.11
N LYS A 2 15.34 -2.07 1.15
CA LYS A 2 15.59 -1.57 -0.21
C LYS A 2 14.71 -2.38 -1.17
N ILE A 3 13.93 -1.70 -2.00
CA ILE A 3 13.00 -2.32 -2.96
C ILE A 3 13.31 -1.91 -4.40
N LYS A 4 12.78 -2.65 -5.36
CA LYS A 4 12.69 -2.31 -6.78
C LYS A 4 11.25 -1.90 -7.08
N ALA A 5 11.03 -0.60 -7.23
CA ALA A 5 9.74 -0.06 -7.62
C ALA A 5 9.68 0.14 -9.15
N LEU A 6 8.53 -0.17 -9.73
CA LEU A 6 8.18 0.08 -11.12
C LEU A 6 7.24 1.28 -11.17
N PHE A 7 7.43 2.16 -12.15
CA PHE A 7 6.61 3.35 -12.37
C PHE A 7 6.20 3.40 -13.84
N VAL A 8 4.91 3.58 -14.10
CA VAL A 8 4.36 3.74 -15.45
C VAL A 8 3.56 5.02 -15.51
N LYS A 9 3.81 5.86 -16.52
CA LYS A 9 2.96 7.01 -16.82
C LYS A 9 1.73 6.52 -17.58
N ASP A 10 0.54 6.81 -17.07
CA ASP A 10 -0.74 6.51 -17.69
C ASP A 10 -1.64 7.75 -17.68
N GLY A 11 -1.78 8.40 -18.85
CA GLY A 11 -2.43 9.69 -18.98
C GLY A 11 -1.82 10.74 -18.03
N ASP A 12 -2.66 11.37 -17.22
CA ASP A 12 -2.24 12.37 -16.23
C ASP A 12 -1.64 11.75 -14.95
N TRP A 13 -1.65 10.43 -14.81
CA TRP A 13 -1.23 9.72 -13.60
C TRP A 13 0.09 8.98 -13.76
N TRP A 14 0.71 8.67 -12.64
CA TRP A 14 1.80 7.72 -12.48
C TRP A 14 1.30 6.57 -11.62
N VAL A 15 1.36 5.35 -12.14
CA VAL A 15 1.06 4.11 -11.41
C VAL A 15 2.37 3.56 -10.88
N ALA A 16 2.41 3.15 -9.61
CA ALA A 16 3.61 2.65 -8.96
C ALA A 16 3.34 1.35 -8.18
N TRP A 17 4.22 0.37 -8.30
CA TRP A 17 4.15 -0.88 -7.54
C TRP A 17 5.53 -1.52 -7.34
N THR A 18 5.60 -2.56 -6.52
CA THR A 18 6.80 -3.38 -6.35
C THR A 18 6.43 -4.85 -6.15
N ASP A 19 7.20 -5.75 -6.74
CA ASP A 19 7.05 -7.20 -6.51
C ASP A 19 7.71 -7.65 -5.19
N ASP A 20 8.51 -6.77 -4.54
CA ASP A 20 9.14 -7.06 -3.26
C ASP A 20 8.12 -7.06 -2.09
N VAL A 21 6.96 -6.43 -2.28
CA VAL A 21 5.84 -6.41 -1.33
C VAL A 21 4.55 -6.70 -2.11
N PRO A 22 4.11 -7.97 -2.19
CA PRO A 22 2.94 -8.35 -2.97
C PRO A 22 1.70 -7.55 -2.59
N GLY A 23 1.03 -6.99 -3.59
CA GLY A 23 -0.18 -6.17 -3.42
C GLY A 23 0.09 -4.69 -3.15
N ALA A 24 1.33 -4.26 -2.94
CA ALA A 24 1.67 -2.85 -2.80
C ALA A 24 1.61 -2.14 -4.16
N MET A 25 0.51 -1.46 -4.42
CA MET A 25 0.29 -0.63 -5.61
C MET A 25 -0.34 0.71 -5.23
N THR A 26 -0.02 1.75 -5.99
CA THR A 26 -0.58 3.09 -5.78
C THR A 26 -0.54 3.90 -7.07
N GLN A 27 -0.99 5.15 -7.00
CA GLN A 27 -0.86 6.14 -8.05
C GLN A 27 -0.66 7.55 -7.49
N GLY A 28 -0.18 8.47 -8.34
CA GLY A 28 -0.08 9.91 -8.06
C GLY A 28 -0.06 10.74 -9.35
N GLN A 29 -0.39 12.03 -9.30
CA GLN A 29 -0.35 12.90 -10.48
C GLN A 29 1.09 13.20 -10.90
N THR A 30 2.02 13.23 -9.94
CA THR A 30 3.47 13.36 -10.16
C THR A 30 4.20 12.06 -9.83
N ILE A 31 5.43 11.92 -10.32
CA ILE A 31 6.26 10.73 -10.01
C ILE A 31 6.72 10.75 -8.55
N GLU A 32 6.88 11.95 -7.98
CA GLU A 32 7.16 12.18 -6.56
C GLU A 32 6.00 11.67 -5.70
N GLU A 33 4.77 12.08 -6.01
CA GLU A 33 3.58 11.67 -5.28
C GLU A 33 3.37 10.15 -5.37
N ALA A 34 3.47 9.55 -6.56
CA ALA A 34 3.34 8.11 -6.71
C ALA A 34 4.41 7.33 -5.92
N ARG A 35 5.61 7.89 -5.76
CA ARG A 35 6.69 7.30 -4.96
C ARG A 35 6.43 7.42 -3.47
N GLU A 36 6.04 8.59 -2.99
CA GLU A 36 5.70 8.81 -1.59
C GLU A 36 4.52 7.93 -1.17
N ASN A 37 3.46 7.88 -1.99
CA ASN A 37 2.32 7.01 -1.76
C ASN A 37 2.70 5.52 -1.72
N LEU A 38 3.68 5.08 -2.51
CA LEU A 38 4.09 3.66 -2.54
C LEU A 38 4.87 3.32 -1.26
N ILE A 39 5.72 4.24 -0.80
CA ILE A 39 6.44 4.10 0.47
C ILE A 39 5.45 4.00 1.63
N ASP A 40 4.46 4.89 1.68
CA ASP A 40 3.45 4.90 2.73
C ASP A 40 2.59 3.63 2.71
N ALA A 41 2.16 3.18 1.53
CA ALA A 41 1.40 1.93 1.38
C ALA A 41 2.20 0.72 1.90
N ILE A 42 3.48 0.61 1.52
CA ILE A 42 4.35 -0.46 2.00
C ILE A 42 4.51 -0.42 3.52
N MET A 43 4.71 0.77 4.08
CA MET A 43 4.85 0.94 5.53
C MET A 43 3.56 0.56 6.25
N GLU A 44 2.39 0.93 5.72
CA GLU A 44 1.09 0.57 6.29
C GLU A 44 0.85 -0.94 6.24
N MET A 45 1.12 -1.59 5.10
CA MET A 45 0.94 -3.04 4.93
C MET A 45 1.83 -3.86 5.86
N GLN A 46 2.98 -3.33 6.26
CA GLN A 46 3.91 -3.99 7.18
C GLN A 46 3.63 -3.69 8.66
N LYS A 47 2.64 -2.83 8.98
CA LYS A 47 2.28 -2.56 10.36
C LYS A 47 1.68 -3.81 11.00
N PRO A 48 2.17 -4.22 12.19
CA PRO A 48 1.55 -5.32 12.92
C PRO A 48 0.20 -4.85 13.47
N TYR A 49 -0.88 -5.36 12.91
CA TYR A 49 -2.19 -5.30 13.57
C TYR A 49 -2.33 -6.52 14.47
N SER A 50 -2.46 -6.27 15.77
CA SER A 50 -2.87 -7.26 16.76
C SER A 50 -4.31 -6.94 17.16
N ILE A 51 -5.05 -7.96 17.58
CA ILE A 51 -6.36 -7.76 18.23
C ILE A 51 -6.23 -6.78 19.40
N GLU A 52 -5.07 -6.78 20.08
CA GLU A 52 -4.75 -5.89 21.18
C GLU A 52 -4.53 -4.42 20.75
N THR A 53 -4.14 -4.19 19.49
CA THR A 53 -3.88 -2.85 18.93
C THR A 53 -5.02 -2.34 18.06
N LEU A 54 -6.12 -3.09 17.96
CA LEU A 54 -7.30 -2.66 17.23
C LEU A 54 -7.89 -1.38 17.84
N PRO A 55 -8.48 -0.51 17.00
CA PRO A 55 -9.11 0.70 17.49
C PRO A 55 -10.26 0.33 18.44
N LYS A 56 -10.47 1.12 19.49
CA LYS A 56 -11.52 0.93 20.53
C LYS A 56 -12.97 1.12 20.02
N ARG A 57 -13.15 1.07 18.70
CA ARG A 57 -14.44 1.12 18.02
C ARG A 57 -14.91 -0.29 17.73
N GLU A 58 -16.12 -0.42 17.22
CA GLU A 58 -16.65 -1.70 16.77
C GLU A 58 -15.76 -2.31 15.67
N VAL A 59 -15.39 -3.58 15.86
CA VAL A 59 -14.60 -4.39 14.91
C VAL A 59 -15.34 -5.70 14.68
N ILE A 60 -15.51 -6.06 13.40
CA ILE A 60 -16.08 -7.34 12.97
C ILE A 60 -14.93 -8.19 12.41
N LEU A 61 -14.82 -9.42 12.88
CA LEU A 61 -13.93 -10.45 12.34
C LEU A 61 -14.80 -11.54 11.70
N GLU A 62 -14.69 -11.69 10.38
CA GLU A 62 -15.45 -12.69 9.62
C GLU A 62 -14.53 -13.43 8.63
N GLU A 63 -14.90 -14.67 8.31
CA GLU A 63 -14.26 -15.47 7.27
C GLU A 63 -15.05 -15.29 5.97
N ILE A 64 -14.36 -14.97 4.88
CA ILE A 64 -14.94 -14.75 3.55
C ILE A 64 -14.29 -15.68 2.52
N GLU A 65 -15.09 -16.24 1.62
CA GLU A 65 -14.62 -16.92 0.42
C GLU A 65 -14.50 -15.90 -0.72
N VAL A 66 -13.39 -15.97 -1.47
CA VAL A 66 -13.06 -15.06 -2.60
C VAL A 66 -13.06 -15.83 -3.90
#